data_AF-A0A087UM85-F1
#
_entry.id   AF-A0A087UM85-F1
#
_cell.length_a   1.000
_cell.length_b   1.000
_cell.length_c   1.000
_cell.angle_alpha   90.00
_cell.angle_beta   90.00
_cell.angle_gamma   90.00
#
_symmetry.space_group_name_H-M   'P 1'
#
loop_
_entity.id
_entity.type
_entity.pdbx_description
1 polymer ?
#
loop_
_entity_poly.entity_id
_entity_poly.type
_entity_poly.pdbx_seq_one_letter_code
_entity_poly.pdbx_strand_id
1 'polypeptide(L)' 'LKPLILRGFSNLGDVEKAYEAVLKSDGLPRTKLLAEQHCNKALSHISILADSIEKRALVAVIEKVLERSK' A
#
# COMPACT_ATOMS: atom_id res chain seq x y z
N LEU A 1 19.08 9.71 2.42
CA LEU A 1 17.83 10.01 3.17
C LEU A 1 18.04 10.19 4.68
N LYS A 2 18.82 9.35 5.38
CA LYS A 2 18.99 9.40 6.84
C LYS A 2 19.22 10.81 7.45
N PRO A 3 20.08 11.69 6.90
CA PRO A 3 20.24 13.05 7.42
C PRO A 3 19.00 13.95 7.26
N LEU A 4 18.18 13.75 6.21
CA LEU A 4 16.93 14.48 5.97
C LEU A 4 15.86 14.10 7.00
N ILE A 5 15.76 12.79 7.26
CA ILE A 5 14.81 12.22 8.24
C ILE A 5 15.12 12.71 9.64
N LEU A 6 16.40 12.67 10.04
CA LEU A 6 16.82 13.08 11.39
C LEU A 6 16.53 14.55 11.69
N ARG A 7 16.49 15.42 10.68
CA ARG A 7 16.13 16.84 10.82
C ARG A 7 14.68 17.14 10.44
N GLY A 8 13.84 16.12 10.26
CA GLY A 8 12.41 16.30 9.96
C GLY A 8 12.13 17.10 8.69
N PHE A 9 13.02 17.05 7.69
CA PHE A 9 12.89 17.81 6.44
C PHE A 9 12.80 19.34 6.65
N SER A 10 13.44 19.87 7.68
CA SER A 10 13.35 21.28 8.09
C SER A 10 13.94 22.29 7.11
N ASN A 11 14.80 21.85 6.17
CA ASN A 11 15.50 22.76 5.28
C ASN A 11 14.78 22.87 3.92
N LEU A 12 14.90 24.04 3.29
CA LEU A 12 14.38 24.26 1.94
C LEU A 12 14.99 23.25 0.97
N GLY A 13 14.15 22.56 0.19
CA GLY A 13 14.57 21.51 -0.74
C GLY A 13 14.58 20.08 -0.17
N ASP A 14 14.38 19.90 1.15
CA ASP A 14 14.44 18.56 1.76
C ASP A 14 13.30 17.66 1.31
N VAL A 15 12.09 18.21 1.15
CA VAL A 15 10.90 17.47 0.71
C VAL A 15 11.06 17.03 -0.74
N GLU A 16 11.50 17.93 -1.61
CA GLU A 16 11.73 17.67 -3.04
C GLU A 16 12.78 16.57 -3.22
N LYS A 17 13.89 16.65 -2.46
CA LYS A 17 14.94 15.63 -2.48
C LYS A 17 14.47 14.28 -1.96
N ALA A 18 13.61 14.27 -0.95
CA ALA A 18 13.01 13.04 -0.43
C ALA A 18 12.04 12.43 -1.44
N TYR A 19 11.23 13.26 -2.09
CA TYR A 19 10.30 12.86 -3.13
C TYR A 19 11.03 12.25 -4.34
N GLU A 20 12.09 12.90 -4.82
CA GLU A 20 12.93 12.38 -5.91
C GLU A 20 13.56 11.03 -5.53
N ALA A 21 14.02 10.89 -4.28
CA ALA A 21 14.58 9.63 -3.78
C ALA A 21 13.52 8.51 -3.74
N VAL A 22 12.26 8.83 -3.41
CA VAL A 22 11.14 7.86 -3.47
C VAL A 22 10.87 7.46 -4.92
N LEU A 23 10.81 8.41 -5.85
CA LEU A 23 10.55 8.13 -7.27
C LEU A 23 11.64 7.26 -7.92
N LYS A 24 12.90 7.46 -7.54
CA LYS A 24 14.03 6.66 -8.02
C LYS A 24 14.15 5.29 -7.33
N SER A 25 13.35 5.05 -6.31
CA SER A 25 13.34 3.78 -5.58
C SER A 25 12.25 2.85 -6.10
N ASP A 26 12.40 1.56 -5.82
CA ASP A 26 11.34 0.57 -6.05
C ASP A 26 10.25 0.59 -4.95
N GLY A 27 10.17 1.65 -4.13
CA GLY A 27 9.23 1.73 -3.02
C GLY A 27 7.76 1.68 -3.47
N LEU A 28 7.41 2.39 -4.54
CA LEU A 28 6.05 2.39 -5.10
C LEU A 28 5.65 1.02 -5.66
N PRO A 29 6.39 0.39 -6.58
CA PRO A 29 6.03 -0.94 -7.06
C PRO A 29 6.05 -2.00 -5.94
N ARG A 30 6.99 -1.92 -4.99
CA ARG A 30 7.05 -2.86 -3.86
C ARG A 30 5.86 -2.74 -2.92
N THR A 31 5.39 -1.53 -2.64
CA THR A 31 4.20 -1.33 -1.80
C THR A 31 2.93 -1.81 -2.49
N LYS A 32 2.81 -1.64 -3.82
CA LYS A 32 1.72 -2.23 -4.61
C LYS A 32 1.75 -3.76 -4.54
N LEU A 33 2.90 -4.38 -4.78
CA LEU A 33 3.07 -5.84 -4.68
C LEU A 33 2.70 -6.35 -3.27
N LEU A 34 3.11 -5.63 -2.22
CA LEU A 34 2.78 -6.01 -0.86
C LEU A 34 1.27 -5.96 -0.60
N ALA A 35 0.58 -4.93 -1.11
CA ALA A 35 -0.88 -4.84 -1.03
C ALA A 35 -1.56 -6.03 -1.75
N GLU A 36 -1.11 -6.39 -2.94
CA GLU A 36 -1.62 -7.56 -3.68
C GLU A 36 -1.42 -8.86 -2.89
N GLN A 37 -0.25 -9.06 -2.29
CA GLN A 37 0.03 -10.22 -1.44
C GLN A 37 -0.90 -10.30 -0.22
N HIS A 38 -1.18 -9.18 0.44
CA HIS A 38 -2.11 -9.15 1.57
C HIS A 38 -3.55 -9.43 1.12
N CYS A 39 -3.98 -8.87 -0.01
CA CYS A 39 -5.31 -9.12 -0.56
C CYS A 39 -5.50 -10.60 -0.91
N ASN A 40 -4.51 -11.22 -1.58
CA ASN A 40 -4.55 -12.65 -1.91
C ASN A 40 -4.63 -13.53 -0.65
N LYS A 41 -3.86 -13.20 0.41
CA LYS A 41 -3.96 -13.90 1.69
C LYS A 41 -5.34 -13.75 2.32
N ALA A 42 -5.91 -12.54 2.31
CA ALA A 42 -7.24 -12.30 2.86
C ALA A 42 -8.32 -13.10 2.10
N LEU A 43 -8.26 -13.14 0.76
CA LEU A 43 -9.14 -13.97 -0.06
C LEU A 43 -9.00 -15.46 0.28
N SER A 44 -7.76 -15.95 0.47
CA SER A 44 -7.52 -17.34 0.86
C SER A 44 -8.17 -17.68 2.21
N HIS A 45 -8.09 -16.78 3.19
CA HIS A 45 -8.71 -16.97 4.50
C HIS A 45 -10.25 -16.89 4.45
N ILE A 46 -10.81 -16.03 3.61
CA ILE A 46 -12.26 -15.89 3.44
C ILE A 46 -12.85 -17.07 2.64
N SER A 47 -12.06 -17.71 1.78
CA SER A 47 -12.53 -18.79 0.90
C SER A 47 -13.21 -19.94 1.66
N ILE A 48 -12.77 -20.24 2.89
CA ILE A 48 -13.28 -21.32 3.74
C ILE A 48 -14.68 -21.05 4.31
N LEU A 49 -15.13 -19.79 4.30
CA LEU A 49 -16.43 -19.40 4.85
C LEU A 49 -17.56 -19.86 3.92
N ALA A 50 -18.71 -20.20 4.49
CA ALA A 50 -19.93 -20.47 3.72
C ALA A 50 -20.32 -19.25 2.88
N ASP A 51 -20.95 -19.49 1.72
CA ASP A 51 -21.41 -18.40 0.88
C ASP A 51 -22.49 -17.58 1.58
N SER A 52 -22.34 -16.26 1.53
CA SER A 52 -23.16 -15.30 2.27
C SER A 52 -23.00 -13.89 1.71
N ILE A 53 -23.91 -12.99 2.09
CA ILE A 53 -23.82 -11.56 1.71
C ILE A 53 -22.59 -10.93 2.37
N GLU A 54 -22.30 -11.31 3.61
CA GLU A 54 -21.19 -10.84 4.41
C GLU A 54 -19.85 -11.27 3.79
N LYS A 55 -19.74 -12.55 3.36
CA LYS A 55 -18.56 -13.04 2.64
C LYS A 55 -18.30 -12.22 1.37
N ARG A 56 -19.34 -11.97 0.57
CA ARG A 56 -19.23 -11.17 -0.66
C ARG A 56 -18.86 -9.71 -0.38
N ALA A 57 -19.40 -9.13 0.70
CA ALA A 57 -19.02 -7.79 1.13
C ALA A 57 -17.54 -7.70 1.52
N LEU A 58 -17.00 -8.69 2.23
CA LEU A 58 -15.58 -8.75 2.57
C LEU A 58 -14.69 -8.86 1.32
N VAL A 59 -15.08 -9.67 0.34
CA VAL A 59 -14.38 -9.76 -0.95
C VAL A 59 -14.36 -8.40 -1.66
N ALA A 60 -15.49 -7.71 -1.74
CA ALA A 60 -15.58 -6.40 -2.37
C ALA A 60 -14.71 -5.33 -1.66
N VAL A 61 -14.57 -5.41 -0.34
CA VAL A 61 -13.66 -4.52 0.41
C VAL A 61 -12.20 -4.79 0.05
N ILE A 62 -11.81 -6.06 -0.12
CA ILE A 62 -10.45 -6.44 -0.51
C ILE A 62 -10.11 -5.93 -1.92
N GLU A 63 -11.03 -6.10 -2.88
CA GLU A 63 -10.84 -5.62 -4.26
C GLU A 63 -10.64 -4.10 -4.31
N LYS A 64 -11.43 -3.35 -3.53
CA LYS A 64 -11.31 -1.88 -3.42
C LYS A 64 -9.94 -1.41 -2.91
N VAL A 65 -9.19 -2.22 -2.16
CA VAL A 65 -7.86 -1.83 -1.68
C VAL A 65 -6.87 -1.71 -2.85
N LEU A 66 -7.02 -2.54 -3.88
CA LEU A 66 -6.11 -2.56 -5.04
C LEU A 66 -6.49 -1.52 -6.09
N GLU A 67 -7.77 -1.18 -6.18
CA GLU A 67 -8.30 -0.24 -7.18
C GLU A 67 -8.37 1.21 -6.69
N ARG A 68 -7.98 1.47 -5.43
CA ARG A 68 -8.09 2.80 -4.84
C ARG A 68 -7.16 3.79 -5.53
N SER A 69 -7.71 4.58 -6.44
CA SER A 69 -7.16 5.88 -6.83
C SER A 69 -7.56 6.95 -5.80
N LYS A 70 -6.71 7.96 -5.61
CA LYS A 70 -7.08 9.18 -4.86
C LYS A 70 -8.07 10.02 -5.67
#